data_AF-A0A5C5CGH3-F1
#
_entry.id   AF-A0A5C5CGH3-F1
#
_cell.length_a   1.000
_cell.length_b   1.000
_cell.length_c   1.000
_cell.angle_alpha   90.00
_cell.angle_beta   90.00
_cell.angle_gamma   90.00
#
_symmetry.space_group_name_H-M   'P 1'
#
loop_
_entity.id
_entity.type
_entity.pdbx_description
1 polymer ?
#
loop_
_entity_poly.entity_id
_entity_poly.type
_entity_poly.pdbx_seq_one_letter_code
_entity_poly.pdbx_strand_id
1 'polypeptide(L)' 'MNAVTQEYKYDDEIELVLAYHKGDVQAAIGALLKDRDFLVKEIEYASLAMSMGFARGWKPTIFVK' A
#
# COMPACT_ATOMS: atom_id res chain seq x y z
N MET A 1 -8.41 3.17 23.90
CA MET A 1 -9.41 2.17 23.44
C MET A 1 -9.14 1.87 21.96
N ASN A 2 -7.90 1.49 21.59
CA ASN A 2 -7.44 1.69 20.20
C ASN A 2 -6.79 0.47 19.52
N ALA A 3 -6.31 -0.53 20.25
CA ALA A 3 -5.69 -1.70 19.62
C ALA A 3 -6.76 -2.70 19.14
N VAL A 4 -7.71 -3.04 20.01
CA VAL A 4 -8.79 -4.00 19.75
C VAL A 4 -9.70 -3.54 18.61
N THR A 5 -10.03 -2.25 18.53
CA THR A 5 -10.87 -1.70 17.44
C THR A 5 -10.16 -1.67 16.09
N GLN A 6 -8.83 -1.58 16.10
CA GLN A 6 -8.02 -1.57 14.88
C GLN A 6 -7.78 -3.00 14.37
N GLU A 7 -7.68 -3.97 15.27
CA GLU A 7 -7.61 -5.41 14.96
C GLU A 7 -8.87 -5.88 14.20
N TYR A 8 -10.07 -5.59 14.71
CA TYR A 8 -11.34 -5.92 14.02
C TYR A 8 -11.44 -5.31 12.62
N LYS A 9 -10.95 -4.07 12.44
CA LYS A 9 -10.97 -3.40 11.13
C LYS A 9 -10.04 -4.10 10.13
N TYR A 10 -8.90 -4.60 10.59
CA TYR A 10 -7.99 -5.34 9.72
C TYR A 10 -8.57 -6.70 9.33
N ASP A 11 -9.22 -7.40 10.27
CA ASP A 11 -9.89 -8.66 9.97
C ASP A 11 -11.00 -8.46 8.93
N ASP A 12 -11.83 -7.41 9.07
CA ASP A 12 -12.87 -7.06 8.10
C ASP A 12 -12.28 -6.76 6.69
N GLU A 13 -11.16 -6.04 6.63
CA GLU A 13 -10.49 -5.71 5.36
C GLU A 13 -9.87 -6.95 4.70
N ILE A 14 -9.28 -7.85 5.50
CA ILE A 14 -8.71 -9.12 5.00
C ILE A 14 -9.84 -10.01 4.46
N GLU A 15 -10.94 -10.16 5.21
CA GLU A 15 -12.10 -10.94 4.76
C GLU A 15 -12.68 -10.40 3.46
N LEU A 16 -12.75 -9.07 3.30
CA LEU A 16 -13.22 -8.44 2.06
C LEU A 16 -12.32 -8.78 0.87
N VAL A 17 -11.00 -8.71 1.04
CA VAL A 17 -10.03 -9.07 -0.01
C VAL A 17 -10.15 -10.55 -0.37
N LEU A 18 -10.25 -11.43 0.63
CA LEU A 18 -10.42 -12.87 0.39
C LEU A 18 -11.76 -13.16 -0.31
N ALA A 19 -12.84 -12.51 0.08
CA ALA A 19 -14.15 -12.66 -0.54
C ALA A 19 -14.14 -12.21 -2.01
N TYR A 20 -13.48 -11.10 -2.33
CA TYR A 20 -13.31 -10.62 -3.71
C TYR A 20 -12.62 -11.68 -4.60
N HIS A 21 -11.63 -12.38 -4.05
CA HIS A 21 -10.92 -13.48 -4.71
C HIS A 21 -11.58 -14.86 -4.51
N LYS A 22 -12.82 -14.92 -4.01
CA LYS A 22 -13.57 -16.17 -3.79
C LYS A 22 -12.84 -17.18 -2.90
N GLY A 23 -12.05 -16.69 -1.95
CA GLY A 23 -11.22 -17.51 -1.07
C GLY A 23 -9.91 -18.00 -1.71
N ASP A 24 -9.58 -17.61 -2.95
CA ASP A 24 -8.28 -17.91 -3.55
C ASP A 24 -7.20 -17.00 -2.95
N VAL A 25 -6.53 -17.53 -1.92
CA VAL A 25 -5.47 -16.84 -1.18
C VAL A 25 -4.28 -16.49 -2.08
N GLN A 26 -3.93 -17.34 -3.05
CA GLN A 26 -2.79 -17.08 -3.93
C GLN A 26 -3.10 -15.92 -4.88
N ALA A 27 -4.31 -15.89 -5.44
CA ALA A 27 -4.77 -14.78 -6.27
C ALA A 27 -4.84 -13.46 -5.48
N ALA A 28 -5.34 -13.49 -4.24
CA ALA A 28 -5.40 -12.33 -3.36
C ALA A 28 -4.02 -11.76 -3.03
N ILE A 29 -3.09 -12.62 -2.60
CA ILE A 29 -1.71 -12.18 -2.31
C ILE A 29 -1.03 -11.68 -3.59
N GLY A 30 -1.24 -12.35 -4.73
CA GLY A 30 -0.72 -11.91 -6.02
C GLY A 30 -1.20 -10.50 -6.41
N ALA A 31 -2.47 -10.19 -6.18
CA ALA A 31 -3.02 -8.86 -6.42
C ALA A 31 -2.38 -7.80 -5.50
N LEU A 32 -2.28 -8.07 -4.20
CA LEU A 32 -1.65 -7.16 -3.24
C LEU A 32 -0.18 -6.88 -3.55
N LEU A 33 0.58 -7.90 -3.97
CA LEU A 33 1.98 -7.72 -4.38
C LEU A 33 2.09 -6.84 -5.64
N LYS A 34 1.17 -7.03 -6.60
CA LYS A 34 1.10 -6.18 -7.80
C LYS A 34 0.77 -4.73 -7.46
N ASP A 35 -0.18 -4.51 -6.56
CA ASP A 35 -0.55 -3.17 -6.11
C ASP A 35 0.60 -2.51 -5.35
N ARG A 36 1.32 -3.26 -4.51
CA ARG A 36 2.55 -2.79 -3.86
C ARG A 36 3.57 -2.34 -4.89
N ASP A 37 3.85 -3.16 -5.90
CA ASP A 37 4.82 -2.83 -6.96
C ASP A 37 4.39 -1.60 -7.78
N PHE A 38 3.08 -1.43 -8.00
CA PHE A 38 2.52 -0.24 -8.62
C PHE A 38 2.75 1.02 -7.76
N LEU A 39 2.42 0.96 -6.46
CA LEU A 39 2.59 2.09 -5.54
C LEU A 39 4.06 2.49 -5.38
N VAL A 40 4.99 1.53 -5.39
CA VAL A 40 6.43 1.80 -5.39
C VAL A 40 6.82 2.66 -6.60
N LYS A 41 6.32 2.33 -7.79
CA LYS A 41 6.59 3.12 -9.01
C LYS A 41 5.98 4.52 -8.94
N GLU A 42 4.77 4.66 -8.39
CA GLU A 42 4.15 5.97 -8.20
C GLU A 42 4.98 6.86 -7.26
N ILE A 43 5.57 6.28 -6.19
CA ILE A 43 6.50 7.01 -5.31
C ILE A 43 7.76 7.43 -6.07
N GLU A 44 8.32 6.57 -6.91
CA GLU A 44 9.48 6.90 -7.76
C GLU A 44 9.14 8.05 -8.71
N TYR A 45 8.01 7.99 -9.41
CA TYR A 45 7.55 9.05 -10.31
C TYR A 45 7.32 10.36 -9.57
N ALA A 46 6.67 10.31 -8.40
CA ALA A 46 6.49 11.49 -7.56
C ALA A 46 7.85 12.08 -7.16
N SER A 47 8.81 11.25 -6.75
CA SER A 47 10.17 11.66 -6.37
C SER A 47 10.94 12.36 -7.50
N LEU A 48 10.72 11.92 -8.75
CA LEU A 48 11.26 12.56 -9.95
C LEU A 48 10.60 13.90 -10.26
N ALA A 49 9.28 14.01 -10.07
CA ALA A 49 8.53 15.24 -10.28
C ALA A 49 8.79 16.30 -9.21
N MET A 50 9.14 15.89 -7.98
CA MET A 50 9.46 16.82 -6.90
C MET A 50 10.80 17.56 -7.13
N SER A 51 10.81 18.86 -6.83
CA SER A 51 11.98 19.73 -6.97
C SER A 51 12.23 20.60 -5.73
N MET A 52 13.40 21.26 -5.68
CA MET A 52 13.71 22.25 -4.63
C MET A 52 12.65 23.37 -4.56
N GLY A 53 12.16 23.86 -5.70
CA GLY A 53 11.17 24.94 -5.73
C GLY A 53 9.76 24.50 -5.34
N PHE A 54 9.42 23.23 -5.55
CA PHE A 54 8.09 22.70 -5.29
C PHE A 54 7.93 22.21 -3.84
N ALA A 55 8.87 21.40 -3.35
CA ALA A 55 8.80 20.74 -2.05
C ALA A 55 9.97 21.12 -1.12
N ARG A 56 10.66 22.24 -1.35
CA ARG A 56 11.87 22.65 -0.61
C ARG A 56 12.96 21.55 -0.55
N GLY A 57 13.01 20.71 -1.57
CA GLY A 57 13.98 19.63 -1.70
C GLY A 57 13.56 18.32 -1.06
N TRP A 58 12.42 18.27 -0.37
CA TRP A 58 11.88 17.01 0.08
C TRP A 58 11.45 16.14 -1.11
N LYS A 59 11.75 14.85 -1.03
CA LYS A 59 11.38 13.85 -2.04
C LYS A 59 10.77 12.63 -1.34
N PRO A 60 9.63 12.11 -1.84
CA PRO A 60 9.13 10.81 -1.44
C PRO A 60 10.20 9.72 -1.59
N THR A 61 10.25 8.82 -0.61
CA THR A 61 11.14 7.67 -0.61
C THR A 61 10.36 6.43 -0.24
N ILE A 62 10.74 5.29 -0.82
CA ILE A 62 10.23 4.00 -0.38
C ILE A 62 10.90 3.61 0.93
N PHE A 63 10.14 3.02 1.85
CA PHE A 63 10.71 2.41 3.05
C PHE A 63 11.32 1.06 2.66
N VAL A 64 12.64 1.02 2.53
CA VAL A 64 13.39 -0.24 2.38
C VAL A 64 13.83 -0.64 3.78
N LYS A 65 13.33 -1.79 4.26
CA LYS A 65 13.77 -2.38 5.53
C LYS A 65 15.04 -3.19 5.34
#